data_AF-A0AAN8Q1H1-F1
#
_entry.id   AF-A0AAN8Q1H1-F1
#
_cell.length_a   1.000
_cell.length_b   1.000
_cell.length_c   1.000
_cell.angle_alpha   90.00
_cell.angle_beta   90.00
_cell.angle_gamma   90.00
#
_symmetry.space_group_name_H-M   'P 1'
#
loop_
_entity.id
_entity.type
_entity.pdbx_description
1 polymer ?
#
loop_
_entity_poly.entity_id
_entity_poly.type
_entity_poly.pdbx_seq_one_letter_code
_entity_poly.pdbx_strand_id
1 'polypeptide(L)'
;MKSAVLVCCVLVLTFYSQSEATSCLQCSPDVVCEALPSYCQAGRATCGCCDVCRGKLGEKCTALSVPCESHLICIDDNGQQAANWWDYGFKGTCRAATKDPRCQ
;
A
#
# COMPACT_ATOMS: atom_id res chain seq x y z
N MET A 1 33.35 -0.53 34.41
CA MET A 1 32.01 -1.14 34.33
C MET A 1 30.89 -0.10 34.18
N LYS A 2 30.84 0.99 34.96
CA LYS A 2 29.80 2.04 34.83
C LYS A 2 29.77 2.73 33.44
N SER A 3 30.92 2.95 32.81
CA SER A 3 31.01 3.62 31.51
C SER A 3 30.48 2.80 30.33
N ALA A 4 30.57 1.46 30.39
CA ALA A 4 30.10 0.59 29.31
C ALA A 4 28.56 0.52 29.25
N VAL A 5 27.90 0.53 30.42
CA VAL A 5 26.43 0.55 30.52
C VAL A 5 25.87 1.85 29.95
N LEU A 6 26.55 2.98 30.21
CA LEU A 6 26.14 4.30 29.75
C LEU A 6 26.25 4.43 28.22
N VAL A 7 27.33 3.90 27.62
CA VAL A 7 27.50 3.86 26.16
C VAL A 7 26.44 2.99 25.49
N CYS A 8 26.08 1.85 26.10
CA CYS A 8 25.05 0.95 25.57
C CYS A 8 23.65 1.62 25.56
N CYS A 9 23.29 2.31 26.64
CA CYS A 9 22.00 3.03 26.70
C CYS A 9 21.91 4.17 25.68
N VAL A 10 22.99 4.92 25.46
CA VAL A 10 23.01 6.02 24.48
C VAL A 10 22.84 5.50 23.04
N LEU A 11 23.48 4.38 22.71
CA LEU A 11 23.34 3.75 21.39
C LEU A 11 21.90 3.28 21.14
N VAL A 12 21.27 2.61 22.09
CA VAL A 12 19.89 2.14 21.95
C VAL A 12 18.93 3.32 21.69
N LEU A 13 19.07 4.43 22.42
CA LEU A 13 18.22 5.61 22.25
C LEU A 13 18.38 6.27 20.86
N THR A 14 19.58 6.26 20.28
CA THR A 14 19.81 6.79 18.92
C THR A 14 19.25 5.92 17.80
N PHE A 15 19.12 4.60 18.01
CA PHE A 15 18.49 3.70 17.03
C PHE A 15 16.96 3.84 17.00
N TYR A 16 16.34 4.13 18.15
CA TYR A 16 14.89 4.35 18.23
C TYR A 16 14.41 5.63 17.54
N SER A 17 15.29 6.58 17.24
CA SER A 17 14.91 7.88 16.67
C SER A 17 14.81 7.90 15.13
N GLN A 18 15.10 6.79 14.45
CA GLN A 18 15.17 6.75 12.97
C GLN A 18 13.87 6.30 12.28
N SER A 19 12.73 6.24 12.98
CA SER A 19 11.47 5.73 12.42
C SER A 19 10.56 6.81 11.83
N GLU A 20 11.10 7.82 11.13
CA GLU A 20 10.27 8.84 10.48
C GLU A 20 10.83 9.23 9.11
N ALA A 21 10.57 8.42 8.08
CA ALA A 21 10.48 8.88 6.68
C ALA A 21 10.06 7.77 5.71
N THR A 22 8.83 7.27 5.81
CA THR A 22 8.13 6.64 4.67
C THR A 22 6.87 7.42 4.34
N SER A 23 7.03 8.72 4.17
CA SER A 23 5.99 9.58 3.61
C SER A 23 6.20 9.69 2.11
N CYS A 24 5.12 9.62 1.33
CA CYS A 24 5.18 9.91 -0.09
C CYS A 24 5.66 11.35 -0.31
N LEU A 25 6.37 11.58 -1.41
CA LEU A 25 6.66 12.94 -1.86
C LEU A 25 5.34 13.67 -2.12
N GLN A 26 5.25 14.94 -1.71
CA GLN A 26 4.09 15.76 -2.06
C GLN A 26 3.99 15.93 -3.58
N CYS A 27 2.77 15.89 -4.09
CA CYS A 27 2.50 16.15 -5.49
C CYS A 27 2.80 17.60 -5.86
N SER A 28 3.37 17.80 -7.05
CA SER A 28 3.57 19.15 -7.58
C SER A 28 2.22 19.86 -7.72
N PRO A 29 2.11 21.16 -7.36
CA PRO A 29 0.90 21.93 -7.63
C PRO A 29 0.59 22.06 -9.13
N ASP A 30 1.60 21.89 -9.99
CA ASP A 30 1.46 21.96 -11.44
C ASP A 30 1.04 20.64 -12.09
N VAL A 31 0.75 19.59 -11.29
CA VAL A 31 0.32 18.31 -11.84
C VAL A 31 -1.08 18.45 -12.44
N VAL A 32 -1.22 18.10 -13.72
CA VAL A 32 -2.50 18.08 -14.42
C VAL A 32 -2.94 16.63 -14.56
N CYS A 33 -4.03 16.27 -13.88
CA CYS A 33 -4.60 14.93 -13.94
C CYS A 33 -5.68 14.84 -15.03
N GLU A 34 -5.66 13.74 -15.77
CA GLU A 34 -6.69 13.47 -16.78
C GLU A 34 -8.04 13.19 -16.12
N ALA A 35 -9.12 13.62 -16.80
CA ALA A 35 -10.47 13.33 -16.35
C ALA A 35 -10.77 11.84 -16.53
N LEU A 36 -11.26 11.22 -15.46
CA LEU A 36 -11.64 9.81 -15.47
C LEU A 36 -12.96 9.58 -16.23
N PRO A 37 -13.10 8.47 -16.96
CA PRO A 37 -14.37 8.08 -17.56
C PRO A 37 -15.45 7.85 -16.50
N SER A 38 -16.70 8.22 -16.79
CA SER A 38 -17.82 8.15 -15.85
C SER A 38 -18.19 6.74 -15.38
N TYR A 39 -17.82 5.72 -16.15
CA TYR A 39 -18.10 4.32 -15.80
C TYR A 39 -17.08 3.72 -14.83
N CYS A 40 -16.03 4.44 -14.46
CA CYS A 40 -14.92 3.87 -13.73
C CYS A 40 -14.89 4.31 -12.26
N GLN A 41 -14.52 3.38 -11.38
CA GLN A 41 -14.30 3.70 -9.98
C GLN A 41 -12.91 4.31 -9.82
N ALA A 42 -12.85 5.54 -9.32
CA ALA A 42 -11.59 6.23 -9.06
C ALA A 42 -10.80 5.53 -7.95
N GLY A 43 -9.50 5.38 -8.16
CA GLY A 43 -8.53 4.87 -7.19
C GLY A 43 -7.16 5.47 -7.43
N ARG A 44 -6.28 5.36 -6.45
CA ARG A 44 -4.94 5.94 -6.51
C ARG A 44 -3.93 4.89 -6.09
N ALA A 45 -2.86 4.76 -6.86
CA ALA A 45 -1.73 3.90 -6.51
C ALA A 45 -1.01 4.44 -5.27
N THR A 46 -0.22 3.59 -4.61
CA THR A 46 0.60 4.03 -3.47
C THR A 46 1.57 5.13 -3.92
N CYS A 47 1.48 6.31 -3.29
CA CYS A 47 2.19 7.53 -3.68
C CYS A 47 1.88 8.10 -5.08
N GLY A 48 0.79 7.67 -5.73
CA GLY A 48 0.32 8.31 -6.96
C GLY A 48 -0.26 9.69 -6.70
N CYS A 49 -0.15 10.60 -7.68
CA CYS A 49 -0.73 11.95 -7.58
C CYS A 49 -2.13 12.09 -8.18
N CYS A 50 -2.40 11.32 -9.22
CA CYS A 50 -3.66 11.36 -9.94
C CYS A 50 -4.50 10.14 -9.64
N ASP A 51 -5.82 10.34 -9.71
CA ASP A 51 -6.75 9.22 -9.67
C ASP A 51 -6.74 8.52 -11.04
N VAL A 52 -6.74 7.20 -11.00
CA VAL A 52 -6.84 6.30 -12.14
C VAL A 52 -8.00 5.34 -11.91
N CYS A 53 -8.42 4.62 -12.94
CA CYS A 53 -9.45 3.60 -12.76
C CYS A 53 -8.90 2.44 -11.93
N ARG A 54 -9.68 2.01 -10.94
CA ARG A 54 -9.39 0.83 -10.11
C ARG A 54 -9.30 -0.44 -10.95
N GLY A 55 -8.57 -1.42 -10.41
CA GLY A 55 -8.40 -2.73 -11.03
C GLY A 55 -9.72 -3.51 -11.10
N LYS A 56 -10.03 -4.05 -12.28
CA LYS A 56 -11.24 -4.84 -12.55
C LYS A 56 -11.06 -6.31 -12.24
N LEU A 57 -12.16 -7.06 -12.22
CA LEU A 57 -12.14 -8.51 -12.00
C LEU A 57 -11.21 -9.21 -13.01
N GLY A 58 -10.26 -10.00 -12.50
CA GLY A 58 -9.30 -10.73 -13.31
C GLY A 58 -8.03 -9.94 -13.69
N GLU A 59 -7.97 -8.64 -13.42
CA GLU A 59 -6.75 -7.85 -13.67
C GLU A 59 -5.67 -8.15 -12.64
N LYS A 60 -4.41 -8.05 -13.07
CA LYS A 60 -3.25 -8.22 -12.19
C LYS A 60 -3.12 -7.01 -11.26
N CYS A 61 -2.74 -7.28 -10.02
CA CYS A 61 -2.55 -6.27 -9.00
C CYS A 61 -1.32 -6.60 -8.15
N THR A 62 -0.79 -5.61 -7.45
CA THR A 62 0.38 -5.71 -6.56
C THR A 62 0.10 -4.93 -5.28
N ALA A 63 0.99 -4.99 -4.29
CA ALA A 63 0.83 -4.20 -3.06
C ALA A 63 0.88 -2.67 -3.29
N LEU A 64 1.42 -2.22 -4.44
CA LEU A 64 1.63 -0.81 -4.76
C LEU A 64 0.78 -0.30 -5.93
N SER A 65 0.09 -1.20 -6.64
CA SER A 65 -0.76 -0.80 -7.75
C SER A 65 -1.98 -0.02 -7.26
N VAL A 66 -2.73 0.56 -8.20
CA VAL A 66 -4.08 1.02 -7.90
C VAL A 66 -4.88 -0.13 -7.23
N PRO A 67 -5.69 0.14 -6.19
CA PRO A 67 -6.54 -0.87 -5.59
C PRO A 67 -7.57 -1.41 -6.60
N CYS A 68 -8.07 -2.61 -6.35
CA CYS A 68 -9.20 -3.16 -7.09
C CYS A 68 -10.50 -2.39 -6.81
N GLU A 69 -11.52 -2.57 -7.66
CA GLU A 69 -12.87 -2.05 -7.45
C GLU A 69 -13.44 -2.47 -6.08
N SER A 70 -14.38 -1.69 -5.54
CA SER A 70 -14.85 -1.79 -4.14
C SER A 70 -15.38 -3.16 -3.70
N HIS A 71 -15.77 -4.02 -4.63
CA HIS A 71 -16.30 -5.36 -4.39
C HIS A 71 -15.26 -6.47 -4.63
N LEU A 72 -14.02 -6.09 -4.92
CA LEU A 72 -12.91 -6.97 -5.26
C LEU A 72 -11.78 -6.80 -4.23
N ILE A 73 -11.01 -7.86 -4.07
CA ILE A 73 -9.78 -7.89 -3.28
C ILE A 73 -8.63 -8.37 -4.15
N CYS A 74 -7.44 -7.81 -3.92
CA CYS A 74 -6.22 -8.25 -4.58
C CYS A 74 -5.65 -9.45 -3.83
N ILE A 75 -5.76 -10.65 -4.40
CA ILE A 75 -5.26 -11.88 -3.79
C ILE A 75 -4.36 -12.66 -4.74
N ASP A 76 -3.36 -13.34 -4.19
CA ASP A 76 -2.48 -14.25 -4.94
C ASP A 76 -3.20 -15.55 -5.35
N ASP A 77 -2.46 -16.47 -5.96
CA ASP A 77 -3.00 -17.76 -6.37
C ASP A 77 -3.35 -18.69 -5.19
N ASN A 78 -2.82 -18.39 -3.99
CA ASN A 78 -3.15 -19.08 -2.73
C ASN A 78 -4.34 -18.43 -2.00
N GLY A 79 -4.90 -17.34 -2.52
CA GLY A 79 -5.98 -16.60 -1.88
C GLY A 79 -5.53 -15.65 -0.76
N GLN A 80 -4.24 -15.34 -0.67
CA GLN A 80 -3.67 -14.45 0.33
C GLN A 80 -3.57 -13.02 -0.18
N GLN A 81 -3.80 -12.05 0.71
CA GLN A 81 -3.54 -10.64 0.45
C GLN A 81 -2.09 -10.30 0.82
N ALA A 82 -1.56 -9.20 0.26
CA ALA A 82 -0.28 -8.67 0.69
C ALA A 82 -0.31 -8.43 2.21
N ALA A 83 0.68 -8.99 2.93
CA ALA A 83 0.74 -8.85 4.38
C ALA A 83 0.96 -7.38 4.79
N ASN A 84 1.68 -6.62 3.96
CA ASN A 84 2.00 -5.21 4.16
C ASN A 84 2.01 -4.48 2.82
N TRP A 85 1.85 -3.15 2.84
CA TRP A 85 1.85 -2.32 1.63
C TRP A 85 3.20 -2.27 0.90
N TRP A 86 4.31 -2.54 1.61
CA TRP A 86 5.67 -2.58 1.06
C TRP A 86 6.10 -3.97 0.56
N ASP A 87 5.18 -4.91 0.40
CA ASP A 87 5.51 -6.20 -0.19
C ASP A 87 5.66 -6.07 -1.72
N TYR A 88 6.84 -5.60 -2.14
CA TYR A 88 7.18 -5.42 -3.56
C TYR A 88 7.15 -6.73 -4.36
N GLY A 89 7.23 -7.89 -3.69
CA GLY A 89 7.20 -9.21 -4.31
C GLY A 89 5.78 -9.72 -4.56
N PHE A 90 4.78 -9.15 -3.90
CA PHE A 90 3.40 -9.59 -4.00
C PHE A 90 2.82 -9.37 -5.40
N LYS A 91 2.29 -10.46 -5.98
CA LYS A 91 1.60 -10.47 -7.27
C LYS A 91 0.26 -11.14 -7.08
N GLY A 92 -0.79 -10.36 -7.21
CA GLY A 92 -2.17 -10.80 -7.08
C GLY A 92 -2.97 -10.66 -8.37
N THR A 93 -4.23 -11.05 -8.26
CA THR A 93 -5.28 -10.79 -9.23
C THR A 93 -6.50 -10.26 -8.49
N CYS A 94 -7.19 -9.27 -9.04
CA CYS A 94 -8.43 -8.78 -8.46
C CYS A 94 -9.52 -9.85 -8.57
N ARG A 95 -10.01 -10.33 -7.42
CA ARG A 95 -11.04 -11.38 -7.32
C ARG A 95 -12.17 -10.89 -6.43
N ALA A 96 -13.37 -11.45 -6.62
CA ALA A 96 -14.51 -11.12 -5.77
C ALA A 96 -14.17 -11.37 -4.29
N ALA A 97 -14.50 -10.42 -3.42
CA ALA A 97 -14.40 -10.63 -1.99
C ALA A 97 -15.33 -11.79 -1.61
N THR A 98 -14.77 -12.98 -1.35
CA THR A 98 -15.53 -14.05 -0.72
C THR A 98 -16.00 -13.51 0.63
N LYS A 99 -17.31 -13.59 0.93
CA LYS A 99 -17.85 -13.17 2.24
C LYS A 99 -16.97 -13.76 3.34
N ASP A 100 -16.17 -12.93 4.00
CA ASP A 100 -15.40 -13.36 5.16
C ASP A 100 -16.42 -13.67 6.27
N PRO A 101 -16.53 -14.92 6.74
CA PRO A 101 -17.45 -15.28 7.81
C PRO A 101 -17.14 -14.56 9.14
N ARG A 102 -16.03 -13.81 9.24
CA ARG A 102 -15.65 -13.02 10.42
C ARG A 102 -16.20 -11.59 10.44
N CYS A 103 -16.91 -11.17 9.39
CA CYS A 103 -17.58 -9.87 9.33
C CYS A 103 -19.12 -10.00 9.35
N GLN A 104 -19.64 -10.91 10.19
CA GLN A 104 -21.07 -11.01 10.55
C GLN A 104 -21.23 -10.83 12.06
#